data_AF-A0A426YNA6-F1
#
_entry.id   AF-A0A426YNA6-F1
#
_cell.length_a   1.000
_cell.length_b   1.000
_cell.length_c   1.000
_cell.angle_alpha   90.00
_cell.angle_beta   90.00
_cell.angle_gamma   90.00
#
_symmetry.space_group_name_H-M   'P 1'
#
loop_
_entity.id
_entity.type
_entity.pdbx_description
1 polymer ?
#
loop_
_entity_poly.entity_id
_entity_poly.type
_entity_poly.pdbx_seq_one_letter_code
_entity_poly.pdbx_strand_id
1 'polypeptide(L)'
;MFGHRLFHRLDLDSNGSLSHAELRALIVGIKIEEVDLAREDAVNKIMNEFDTSQNSNIEEEEFVVGISKWIDEAKRSVANSGAYSKKFMHEFHMNTKDQLNMLIDQSDEVVESVYNPIWICFKAILLLLLGTALAAIFADPLVDAVDNFSIATSIPSFFMSFIAMPLATNSSEAVSSIIFASRKKQRTSSLTFSEIYGAATMNNTLCLAVFLALVYVRELAWDFSAEVFIIFIVCVVMGLFTSFRTTFPLWTCFFAYLLYPLSLVLVYVLDFVFGWS
;
A
#
# COMPACT_ATOMS: atom_id res chain seq x y z
N MET A 1 28.07 0.23 19.31
CA MET A 1 27.29 1.47 19.00
C MET A 1 25.76 1.32 19.15
N PHE A 2 25.17 0.12 18.99
CA PHE A 2 23.73 -0.09 19.21
C PHE A 2 23.37 -0.17 20.70
N GLY A 3 24.15 -0.91 21.50
CA GLY A 3 23.91 -1.10 22.95
C GLY A 3 23.83 0.20 23.75
N HIS A 4 24.81 1.09 23.61
CA HIS A 4 24.82 2.41 24.28
C HIS A 4 23.60 3.29 23.93
N ARG A 5 23.19 3.32 22.66
CA ARG A 5 22.02 4.08 22.22
C ARG A 5 20.71 3.50 22.75
N LEU A 6 20.66 2.19 22.96
CA LEU A 6 19.51 1.52 23.55
C LEU A 6 19.47 1.78 25.06
N PHE A 7 20.59 1.64 25.76
CA PHE A 7 20.69 1.93 27.20
C PHE A 7 20.18 3.33 27.53
N HIS A 8 20.65 4.36 26.81
CA HIS A 8 20.22 5.74 27.04
C HIS A 8 18.75 6.03 26.69
N ARG A 9 18.09 5.15 25.92
CA ARG A 9 16.63 5.23 25.72
C ARG A 9 15.82 4.54 26.80
N LEU A 10 16.46 3.66 27.57
CA LEU A 10 15.83 2.86 28.62
C LEU A 10 16.02 3.47 30.01
N ASP A 11 17.13 4.18 30.20
CA ASP A 11 17.45 4.98 31.37
C ASP A 11 16.57 6.24 31.37
N LEU A 12 15.38 6.11 31.97
CA LEU A 12 14.32 7.12 31.91
C LEU A 12 14.64 8.30 32.83
N ASP A 13 15.34 8.05 33.93
CA ASP A 13 15.75 9.05 34.90
C ASP A 13 17.19 9.57 34.66
N SER A 14 17.89 9.02 33.66
CA SER A 14 19.26 9.40 33.26
C SER A 14 20.28 9.23 34.39
N ASN A 15 20.06 8.27 35.28
CA ASN A 15 20.93 8.02 36.43
C ASN A 15 22.17 7.17 36.08
N GLY A 16 22.29 6.69 34.85
CA GLY A 16 23.42 5.89 34.37
C GLY A 16 23.33 4.39 34.73
N SER A 17 22.18 3.92 35.21
CA SER A 17 21.90 2.55 35.60
C SER A 17 20.44 2.17 35.32
N LEU A 18 20.17 0.92 34.98
CA LEU A 18 18.80 0.45 34.78
C LEU A 18 18.30 -0.25 36.03
N SER A 19 17.23 0.32 36.59
CA SER A 19 16.52 -0.25 37.72
C SER A 19 15.51 -1.33 37.30
N HIS A 20 15.07 -2.14 38.27
CA HIS A 20 14.02 -3.14 38.06
C HIS A 20 12.72 -2.53 37.50
N ALA A 21 12.40 -1.29 37.86
CA ALA A 21 11.21 -0.58 37.39
C ALA A 21 11.31 -0.18 35.91
N GLU A 22 12.49 0.25 35.46
CA GLU A 22 12.74 0.66 34.08
C GLU A 22 12.80 -0.54 33.13
N LEU A 23 13.39 -1.64 33.58
CA LEU A 23 13.35 -2.92 32.87
C LEU A 23 11.91 -3.44 32.74
N ARG A 24 11.10 -3.29 33.80
CA ARG A 24 9.67 -3.61 33.75
C ARG A 24 8.94 -2.73 32.74
N ALA A 25 9.23 -1.43 32.71
CA ALA A 25 8.64 -0.50 31.73
C ALA A 25 8.98 -0.88 30.28
N LEU A 26 10.22 -1.33 30.03
CA LEU A 26 10.63 -1.84 28.73
C LEU A 26 9.82 -3.08 28.30
N ILE A 27 9.71 -4.07 29.19
CA ILE A 27 8.97 -5.31 28.89
C ILE A 27 7.49 -5.03 28.67
N VAL A 28 6.93 -4.01 29.33
CA VAL A 28 5.55 -3.55 29.09
C VAL A 28 5.42 -2.80 27.76
N GLY A 29 6.41 -1.97 27.40
CA GLY A 29 6.42 -1.18 26.15
C GLY A 29 6.57 -2.04 24.88
N ILE A 30 7.32 -3.14 24.97
CA ILE A 30 7.32 -4.19 23.96
C ILE A 30 6.06 -5.02 24.22
N LYS A 31 4.92 -4.72 23.59
CA LYS A 31 3.65 -5.45 23.77
C LYS A 31 3.79 -6.96 23.57
N ILE A 32 4.21 -7.68 24.59
CA ILE A 32 4.11 -9.12 24.71
C ILE A 32 2.77 -9.35 25.40
N GLU A 33 1.71 -9.37 24.59
CA GLU A 33 0.40 -9.84 25.02
C GLU A 33 0.50 -11.35 25.22
N GLU A 34 0.82 -11.78 26.44
CA GLU A 34 0.21 -12.95 27.12
C GLU A 34 0.89 -13.20 28.49
N VAL A 35 0.06 -13.21 29.54
CA VAL A 35 0.31 -13.68 30.92
C VAL A 35 1.22 -12.82 31.83
N ASP A 36 0.59 -12.08 32.76
CA ASP A 36 1.24 -11.21 33.77
C ASP A 36 2.29 -11.93 34.65
N LEU A 37 2.15 -13.25 34.85
CA LEU A 37 3.09 -14.06 35.64
C LEU A 37 4.45 -14.27 34.96
N ALA A 38 4.54 -14.23 33.62
CA ALA A 38 5.80 -14.35 32.90
C ALA A 38 6.65 -13.06 32.92
N ARG A 39 6.05 -11.96 33.37
CA ARG A 39 6.64 -10.61 33.28
C ARG A 39 7.64 -10.35 34.39
N GLU A 40 7.33 -10.73 35.64
CA GLU A 40 8.26 -10.61 36.76
C GLU A 40 9.41 -11.62 36.65
N ASP A 41 9.12 -12.85 36.19
CA ASP A 41 10.14 -13.85 35.90
C ASP A 41 11.13 -13.39 34.83
N ALA A 42 10.65 -12.67 33.80
CA ALA A 42 11.51 -12.10 32.76
C ALA A 42 12.41 -10.98 33.30
N VAL A 43 11.89 -10.06 34.12
CA VAL A 43 12.72 -9.00 34.74
C VAL A 43 13.77 -9.63 35.67
N ASN A 44 13.37 -10.58 36.52
CA ASN A 44 14.29 -11.26 37.44
C ASN A 44 15.40 -12.02 36.69
N LYS A 45 15.04 -12.66 35.57
CA LYS A 45 16.02 -13.36 34.73
C LYS A 45 17.01 -12.41 34.07
N ILE A 46 16.53 -11.29 33.52
CA ILE A 46 17.41 -10.26 32.94
C ILE A 46 18.34 -9.72 34.01
N MET A 47 17.82 -9.41 35.20
CA MET A 47 18.62 -8.91 36.32
C MET A 47 19.73 -9.90 36.68
N ASN A 48 19.39 -11.18 36.90
CA ASN A 48 20.36 -12.20 37.25
C ASN A 48 21.43 -12.46 36.17
N GLU A 49 21.13 -12.20 34.90
CA GLU A 49 22.05 -12.45 33.80
C GLU A 49 22.91 -11.24 33.42
N PHE A 50 22.44 -10.02 33.72
CA PHE A 50 23.09 -8.78 33.32
C PHE A 50 23.82 -8.12 34.50
N ASP A 51 23.23 -8.11 35.70
CA ASP A 51 23.85 -7.59 36.93
C ASP A 51 24.96 -8.53 37.41
N THR A 52 26.17 -8.29 36.90
CA THR A 52 27.36 -9.10 37.21
C THR A 52 28.03 -8.62 38.50
N SER A 53 27.86 -7.33 38.81
CA SER A 53 28.32 -6.67 40.02
C SER A 53 27.48 -6.99 41.26
N GLN A 54 26.29 -7.56 41.07
CA GLN A 54 25.28 -7.87 42.08
C GLN A 54 24.82 -6.64 42.88
N ASN A 55 24.85 -5.46 42.25
CA ASN A 55 24.49 -4.21 42.88
C ASN A 55 22.97 -3.92 42.81
N SER A 56 22.18 -4.86 42.28
CA SER A 56 20.72 -4.76 42.06
C SER A 56 20.32 -3.66 41.08
N ASN A 57 21.26 -3.21 40.24
CA ASN A 57 21.07 -2.34 39.10
C ASN A 57 21.86 -2.90 37.89
N ILE A 58 21.57 -2.44 36.68
CA ILE A 58 22.38 -2.81 35.51
C ILE A 58 23.10 -1.57 35.01
N GLU A 59 24.43 -1.55 35.13
CA GLU A 59 25.26 -0.46 34.63
C GLU A 59 25.37 -0.51 33.10
N GLU A 60 25.75 0.61 32.46
CA GLU A 60 25.82 0.68 30.99
C GLU A 60 26.74 -0.39 30.39
N GLU A 61 27.88 -0.64 31.03
CA GLU A 61 28.84 -1.64 30.58
C GLU A 61 28.29 -3.05 30.71
N GLU A 62 27.63 -3.36 31.83
CA GLU A 62 26.94 -4.63 32.08
C GLU A 62 25.81 -4.86 31.07
N PHE A 63 25.04 -3.81 30.76
CA PHE A 63 23.98 -3.87 29.77
C PHE A 63 24.53 -4.15 28.37
N VAL A 64 25.60 -3.46 27.96
CA VAL A 64 26.22 -3.64 26.65
C VAL A 64 26.82 -5.04 26.52
N VAL A 65 27.46 -5.55 27.57
CA VAL A 65 28.03 -6.90 27.60
C VAL A 65 26.91 -7.95 27.57
N GLY A 66 25.90 -7.80 28.43
CA GLY A 66 24.75 -8.71 28.52
C GLY A 66 23.97 -8.79 27.22
N ILE A 67 23.62 -7.64 26.61
CA ILE A 67 22.89 -7.61 25.35
C ILE A 67 23.72 -8.16 24.19
N SER A 68 25.04 -7.93 24.18
CA SER A 68 25.93 -8.50 23.16
C SER A 68 26.00 -10.01 23.28
N LYS A 69 26.11 -10.54 24.50
CA LYS A 69 26.08 -11.98 24.77
C LYS A 69 24.76 -12.61 24.35
N TRP A 70 23.62 -11.97 24.67
CA TRP A 70 22.30 -12.42 24.24
C TRP A 70 22.11 -12.37 22.73
N ILE A 71 22.59 -11.32 22.05
CA ILE A 71 22.55 -11.22 20.60
C ILE A 71 23.41 -12.31 19.96
N ASP A 72 24.58 -12.61 20.51
CA ASP A 72 25.46 -13.65 19.98
C ASP A 72 24.94 -15.06 20.29
N GLU A 73 24.30 -15.27 21.45
CA GLU A 73 23.56 -16.51 21.76
C GLU A 73 22.35 -16.67 20.86
N ALA A 74 21.59 -15.58 20.62
CA ALA A 74 20.49 -15.57 19.67
C ALA A 74 21.00 -15.87 18.25
N LYS A 75 22.11 -15.28 17.80
CA LYS A 75 22.73 -15.59 16.51
C LYS A 75 23.21 -17.04 16.44
N ARG A 76 23.80 -17.60 17.50
CA ARG A 76 24.24 -19.00 17.55
C ARG A 76 23.04 -19.97 17.55
N SER A 77 21.97 -19.63 18.28
CA SER A 77 20.72 -20.36 18.24
C SER A 77 20.06 -20.29 16.85
N VAL A 78 20.14 -19.14 16.17
CA VAL A 78 19.63 -18.92 14.79
C VAL A 78 20.52 -19.56 13.73
N ALA A 79 21.83 -19.70 13.96
CA ALA A 79 22.75 -20.42 13.07
C ALA A 79 22.53 -21.94 13.15
N ASN A 80 22.24 -22.47 14.35
CA ASN A 80 21.88 -23.88 14.56
C ASN A 80 20.40 -24.19 14.29
N SER A 81 19.55 -23.17 14.27
CA SER A 81 18.17 -23.25 13.81
C SER A 81 17.90 -22.12 12.83
N GLY A 82 18.29 -22.34 11.58
CA GLY A 82 18.02 -21.46 10.42
C GLY A 82 16.53 -21.22 10.13
N ALA A 83 15.67 -21.52 11.11
CA ALA A 83 14.23 -21.41 11.08
C ALA A 83 13.75 -20.02 11.50
N TYR A 84 14.32 -19.30 12.47
CA TYR A 84 13.61 -18.15 13.08
C TYR A 84 13.80 -16.77 12.40
N SER A 85 14.99 -16.44 11.89
CA SER A 85 15.16 -15.24 11.04
C SER A 85 14.53 -15.43 9.66
N LYS A 86 14.56 -16.68 9.15
CA LYS A 86 13.63 -17.09 8.11
C LYS A 86 12.21 -16.91 8.59
N LYS A 87 11.77 -17.43 9.74
CA LYS A 87 10.37 -17.40 10.18
C LYS A 87 9.81 -15.99 10.24
N PHE A 88 10.48 -14.98 10.77
CA PHE A 88 9.92 -13.63 10.77
C PHE A 88 9.82 -13.03 9.35
N MET A 89 10.88 -13.18 8.53
CA MET A 89 10.86 -12.72 7.14
C MET A 89 9.94 -13.57 6.26
N HIS A 90 9.80 -14.86 6.55
CA HIS A 90 8.98 -15.90 5.94
C HIS A 90 7.57 -15.88 6.49
N GLU A 91 7.28 -15.25 7.61
CA GLU A 91 5.93 -15.08 8.17
C GLU A 91 5.39 -13.75 7.69
N PHE A 92 6.21 -12.71 7.55
CA PHE A 92 5.84 -11.55 6.75
C PHE A 92 5.72 -11.89 5.26
N HIS A 93 6.68 -12.64 4.71
CA HIS A 93 6.65 -13.08 3.32
C HIS A 93 5.66 -14.22 3.09
N MET A 94 5.36 -15.15 4.02
CA MET A 94 4.26 -16.10 3.88
C MET A 94 2.92 -15.49 4.18
N ASN A 95 2.76 -14.52 5.08
CA ASN A 95 1.45 -13.91 5.22
C ASN A 95 1.13 -13.06 3.98
N THR A 96 2.14 -12.48 3.33
CA THR A 96 2.01 -11.82 2.01
C THR A 96 1.89 -12.83 0.87
N LYS A 97 2.64 -13.93 0.89
CA LYS A 97 2.67 -14.98 -0.13
C LYS A 97 1.55 -15.99 0.03
N ASP A 98 0.90 -16.13 1.17
CA ASP A 98 -0.34 -16.90 1.38
C ASP A 98 -1.54 -16.03 1.04
N GLN A 99 -1.48 -14.72 1.26
CA GLN A 99 -2.45 -13.80 0.68
C GLN A 99 -2.33 -13.79 -0.85
N LEU A 100 -1.11 -13.74 -1.39
CA LEU A 100 -0.84 -13.83 -2.82
C LEU A 100 -1.05 -15.25 -3.38
N ASN A 101 -0.74 -16.33 -2.65
CA ASN A 101 -0.98 -17.71 -3.06
C ASN A 101 -2.46 -18.06 -2.94
N MET A 102 -3.24 -17.49 -2.01
CA MET A 102 -4.70 -17.62 -2.05
C MET A 102 -5.32 -16.85 -3.24
N LEU A 103 -4.64 -15.81 -3.73
CA LEU A 103 -4.99 -15.12 -4.98
C LEU A 103 -4.58 -15.96 -6.21
N ILE A 104 -3.36 -16.52 -6.20
CA ILE A 104 -2.72 -17.28 -7.29
C ILE A 104 -3.24 -18.72 -7.42
N ASP A 105 -3.37 -19.48 -6.33
CA ASP A 105 -3.86 -20.88 -6.29
C ASP A 105 -5.34 -20.99 -6.73
N GLN A 106 -6.02 -19.85 -6.91
CA GLN A 106 -7.39 -19.78 -7.39
C GLN A 106 -7.54 -18.99 -8.70
N SER A 107 -6.48 -18.40 -9.25
CA SER A 107 -6.41 -18.04 -10.66
C SER A 107 -5.77 -19.24 -11.37
N ASP A 108 -6.37 -19.76 -12.43
CA ASP A 108 -5.86 -20.91 -13.22
C ASP A 108 -4.53 -20.63 -13.96
N GLU A 109 -3.60 -19.87 -13.37
CA GLU A 109 -2.25 -19.67 -13.88
C GLU A 109 -1.26 -20.47 -13.04
N VAL A 110 -0.77 -21.53 -13.66
CA VAL A 110 0.34 -22.36 -13.20
C VAL A 110 1.55 -21.47 -12.94
N VAL A 111 1.76 -21.07 -11.68
CA VAL A 111 3.00 -20.40 -11.29
C VAL A 111 4.09 -21.46 -11.18
N GLU A 112 4.87 -21.52 -12.25
CA GLU A 112 6.12 -22.25 -12.33
C GLU A 112 6.98 -21.92 -11.09
N SER A 113 7.31 -22.94 -10.29
CA SER A 113 8.11 -22.79 -9.08
C SER A 113 9.55 -22.44 -9.46
N VAL A 114 9.86 -21.15 -9.62
CA VAL A 114 11.20 -20.72 -10.05
C VAL A 114 12.02 -20.19 -8.88
N TYR A 115 13.04 -20.98 -8.54
CA TYR A 115 14.08 -20.70 -7.57
C TYR A 115 15.08 -19.71 -8.18
N ASN A 116 14.87 -18.40 -8.02
CA ASN A 116 15.92 -17.36 -7.94
C ASN A 116 15.28 -15.94 -7.88
N PRO A 117 15.35 -15.23 -6.73
CA PRO A 117 14.73 -13.90 -6.59
C PRO A 117 15.30 -12.85 -7.56
N ILE A 118 16.59 -12.96 -7.92
CA ILE A 118 17.26 -12.05 -8.86
C ILE A 118 16.68 -12.19 -10.28
N TRP A 119 16.38 -13.42 -10.71
CA TRP A 119 15.79 -13.67 -12.02
C TRP A 119 14.36 -13.13 -12.12
N ILE A 120 13.59 -13.25 -11.03
CA ILE A 120 12.23 -12.67 -10.95
C ILE A 120 12.30 -11.15 -11.04
N CYS A 121 13.19 -10.50 -10.28
CA CYS A 121 13.37 -9.05 -10.38
C CYS A 121 13.79 -8.61 -11.78
N PHE A 122 14.75 -9.30 -12.41
CA PHE A 122 15.19 -8.98 -13.77
C PHE A 122 14.04 -9.15 -14.77
N LYS A 123 13.30 -10.26 -14.70
CA LYS A 123 12.13 -10.52 -15.54
C LYS A 123 11.06 -9.43 -15.34
N ALA A 124 10.77 -9.04 -14.10
CA ALA A 124 9.79 -8.00 -13.80
C ALA A 124 10.20 -6.63 -14.37
N ILE A 125 11.47 -6.24 -14.22
CA ILE A 125 12.01 -5.00 -14.80
C ILE A 125 11.90 -5.03 -16.32
N LEU A 126 12.26 -6.16 -16.95
CA LEU A 126 12.18 -6.32 -18.40
C LEU A 126 10.72 -6.22 -18.89
N LEU A 127 9.78 -6.89 -18.23
CA LEU A 127 8.36 -6.79 -18.58
C LEU A 127 7.83 -5.36 -18.40
N LEU A 128 8.24 -4.65 -17.34
CA LEU A 128 7.81 -3.27 -17.09
C LEU A 128 8.35 -2.32 -18.16
N LEU A 129 9.61 -2.45 -18.55
CA LEU A 129 10.20 -1.66 -19.63
C LEU A 129 9.54 -1.96 -20.98
N LEU A 130 9.31 -3.24 -21.28
CA LEU A 130 8.63 -3.66 -22.51
C LEU A 130 7.20 -3.11 -22.58
N GLY A 131 6.44 -3.23 -21.48
CA GLY A 131 5.08 -2.69 -21.39
C GLY A 131 5.05 -1.17 -21.55
N THR A 132 6.00 -0.46 -20.93
CA THR A 132 6.14 0.99 -21.06
C THR A 132 6.46 1.39 -22.50
N ALA A 133 7.39 0.68 -23.16
CA ALA A 133 7.76 0.95 -24.55
C ALA A 133 6.58 0.71 -25.51
N LEU A 134 5.84 -0.39 -25.31
CA LEU A 134 4.62 -0.68 -26.08
C LEU A 134 3.58 0.42 -25.87
N ALA A 135 3.31 0.82 -24.62
CA ALA A 135 2.37 1.89 -24.32
C ALA A 135 2.75 3.20 -25.01
N ALA A 136 4.04 3.56 -25.02
CA ALA A 136 4.53 4.75 -25.72
C ALA A 136 4.35 4.66 -27.25
N ILE A 137 4.63 3.50 -27.86
CA ILE A 137 4.45 3.28 -29.30
C ILE A 137 2.97 3.37 -29.71
N PHE A 138 2.07 2.87 -28.86
CA PHE A 138 0.63 2.82 -29.14
C PHE A 138 -0.13 4.07 -28.67
N ALA A 139 0.48 4.97 -27.91
CA ALA A 139 -0.16 6.17 -27.40
C ALA A 139 -0.65 7.09 -28.53
N ASP A 140 0.24 7.47 -29.46
CA ASP A 140 -0.14 8.39 -30.56
C ASP A 140 -1.20 7.76 -31.49
N PRO A 141 -1.06 6.50 -31.96
CA PRO A 141 -2.10 5.85 -32.76
C PRO A 141 -3.46 5.75 -32.07
N LEU A 142 -3.47 5.59 -30.73
CA LEU A 142 -4.71 5.55 -29.96
C LEU A 142 -5.40 6.92 -29.94
N VAL A 143 -4.64 8.00 -29.73
CA VAL A 143 -5.17 9.37 -29.78
C VAL A 143 -5.72 9.67 -31.18
N ASP A 144 -4.98 9.31 -32.24
CA ASP A 144 -5.43 9.47 -33.62
C ASP A 144 -6.73 8.70 -33.92
N ALA A 145 -6.86 7.48 -33.38
CA ALA A 145 -8.07 6.69 -33.55
C ALA A 145 -9.28 7.34 -32.87
N VAL A 146 -9.09 7.90 -31.67
CA VAL A 146 -10.15 8.63 -30.95
C VAL A 146 -10.56 9.89 -31.70
N ASP A 147 -9.60 10.65 -32.25
CA ASP A 147 -9.87 11.87 -33.00
C ASP A 147 -10.64 11.58 -34.30
N ASN A 148 -10.17 10.60 -35.09
CA ASN A 148 -10.83 10.18 -36.32
C ASN A 148 -12.25 9.65 -36.06
N PHE A 149 -12.46 8.92 -34.96
CA PHE A 149 -13.77 8.44 -34.56
C PHE A 149 -14.71 9.59 -34.14
N SER A 150 -14.18 10.58 -33.40
CA SER A 150 -14.88 11.81 -33.03
C SER A 150 -15.38 12.57 -34.27
N ILE A 151 -14.51 12.74 -35.27
CA ILE A 151 -14.86 13.37 -36.55
C ILE A 151 -15.94 12.58 -37.29
N ALA A 152 -15.79 11.26 -37.39
CA ALA A 152 -16.74 10.40 -38.11
C ALA A 152 -18.14 10.38 -37.46
N THR A 153 -18.22 10.47 -36.14
CA THR A 153 -19.48 10.43 -35.38
C THR A 153 -20.05 11.81 -35.05
N SER A 154 -19.30 12.89 -35.31
CA SER A 154 -19.62 14.27 -34.90
C SER A 154 -19.82 14.42 -33.38
N ILE A 155 -19.18 13.56 -32.58
CA ILE A 155 -19.15 13.63 -31.12
C ILE A 155 -17.81 14.27 -30.72
N PRO A 156 -17.77 15.28 -29.83
CA PRO A 156 -16.51 15.89 -29.43
C PRO A 156 -15.51 14.86 -28.88
N SER A 157 -14.25 14.97 -29.28
CA SER A 157 -13.15 14.07 -28.89
C SER A 157 -12.98 13.94 -27.38
N PHE A 158 -13.34 15.00 -26.64
CA PHE A 158 -13.44 15.01 -25.20
C PHE A 158 -14.35 13.89 -24.65
N PHE A 159 -15.61 13.78 -25.11
CA PHE A 159 -16.54 12.75 -24.64
C PHE A 159 -16.07 11.35 -25.01
N MET A 160 -15.53 11.22 -26.23
CA MET A 160 -14.95 9.97 -26.66
C MET A 160 -13.78 9.55 -25.77
N SER A 161 -12.96 10.49 -25.33
CA SER A 161 -11.84 10.21 -24.42
C SER A 161 -12.34 9.79 -23.03
N PHE A 162 -13.35 10.46 -22.47
CA PHE A 162 -13.91 10.14 -21.14
C PHE A 162 -14.65 8.80 -21.08
N ILE A 163 -15.09 8.26 -22.22
CA ILE A 163 -15.75 6.96 -22.30
C ILE A 163 -14.77 5.87 -22.75
N ALA A 164 -14.08 6.08 -23.88
CA ALA A 164 -13.24 5.06 -24.49
C ALA A 164 -11.94 4.83 -23.74
N MET A 165 -11.29 5.89 -23.22
CA MET A 165 -9.98 5.73 -22.54
C MET A 165 -10.13 4.92 -21.25
N PRO A 166 -11.06 5.22 -20.32
CA PRO A 166 -11.23 4.40 -19.12
C PRO A 166 -11.62 2.95 -19.43
N LEU A 167 -12.42 2.72 -20.49
CA LEU A 167 -12.74 1.36 -20.94
C LEU A 167 -11.51 0.62 -21.44
N ALA A 168 -10.64 1.28 -22.21
CA ALA A 168 -9.43 0.65 -22.72
C ALA A 168 -8.41 0.41 -21.59
N THR A 169 -8.09 1.43 -20.80
CA THR A 169 -6.99 1.37 -19.83
C THR A 169 -7.32 0.61 -18.54
N ASN A 170 -8.59 0.62 -18.12
CA ASN A 170 -9.00 0.03 -16.83
C ASN A 170 -9.82 -1.27 -17.00
N SER A 171 -9.98 -1.77 -18.23
CA SER A 171 -10.73 -3.00 -18.50
C SER A 171 -10.19 -4.21 -17.75
N SER A 172 -8.87 -4.39 -17.74
CA SER A 172 -8.21 -5.53 -17.09
C SER A 172 -8.41 -5.52 -15.57
N GLU A 173 -8.34 -4.35 -14.94
CA GLU A 173 -8.58 -4.15 -13.51
C GLU A 173 -10.06 -4.31 -13.16
N ALA A 174 -10.98 -3.83 -14.01
CA ALA A 174 -12.41 -4.02 -13.82
C ALA A 174 -12.78 -5.50 -13.87
N VAL A 175 -12.22 -6.25 -14.83
CA VAL A 175 -12.44 -7.70 -14.95
C VAL A 175 -11.86 -8.45 -13.76
N SER A 176 -10.63 -8.13 -13.32
CA SER A 176 -10.04 -8.78 -12.13
C SER A 176 -10.88 -8.51 -10.88
N SER A 177 -11.34 -7.28 -10.69
CA SER A 177 -12.19 -6.86 -9.59
C SER A 177 -13.53 -7.61 -9.57
N ILE A 178 -14.16 -7.80 -10.74
CA ILE A 178 -15.40 -8.57 -10.88
C ILE A 178 -15.16 -10.05 -10.55
N ILE A 179 -14.10 -10.65 -11.10
CA ILE A 179 -13.74 -12.04 -10.83
C ILE A 179 -13.52 -12.23 -9.33
N PHE A 180 -12.81 -11.31 -8.70
CA PHE A 180 -12.50 -11.37 -7.28
C PHE A 180 -13.75 -11.16 -6.42
N ALA A 181 -14.60 -10.18 -6.74
CA ALA A 181 -15.88 -9.95 -6.06
C ALA A 181 -16.85 -11.14 -6.21
N SER A 182 -16.82 -11.87 -7.34
CA SER A 182 -17.68 -13.02 -7.60
C SER A 182 -17.45 -14.20 -6.65
N ARG A 183 -16.32 -14.22 -5.93
CA ARG A 183 -15.98 -15.26 -4.95
C ARG A 183 -16.72 -15.15 -3.61
N LYS A 184 -17.53 -14.10 -3.41
CA LYS A 184 -18.52 -13.92 -2.32
C LYS A 184 -17.98 -14.09 -0.88
N LYS A 185 -16.69 -13.83 -0.65
CA LYS A 185 -16.08 -13.80 0.70
C LYS A 185 -15.92 -12.36 1.16
N GLN A 186 -16.28 -12.04 2.41
CA GLN A 186 -16.20 -10.66 2.94
C GLN A 186 -14.78 -10.06 2.86
N ARG A 187 -13.76 -10.85 3.19
CA ARG A 187 -12.35 -10.41 3.13
C ARG A 187 -11.93 -10.07 1.70
N THR A 188 -12.36 -10.88 0.74
CA THR A 188 -12.13 -10.71 -0.69
C THR A 188 -12.82 -9.44 -1.19
N SER A 189 -14.10 -9.22 -0.89
CA SER A 189 -14.79 -7.98 -1.28
C SER A 189 -14.17 -6.72 -0.66
N SER A 190 -13.74 -6.78 0.61
CA SER A 190 -13.09 -5.63 1.26
C SER A 190 -11.75 -5.29 0.62
N LEU A 191 -10.98 -6.32 0.23
CA LEU A 191 -9.73 -6.14 -0.51
C LEU A 191 -9.99 -5.55 -1.91
N THR A 192 -11.05 -6.01 -2.62
CA THR A 192 -11.45 -5.42 -3.91
C THR A 192 -11.75 -3.92 -3.79
N PHE A 193 -12.50 -3.53 -2.75
CA PHE A 193 -12.80 -2.12 -2.51
C PHE A 193 -11.51 -1.32 -2.24
N SER A 194 -10.62 -1.84 -1.41
CA SER A 194 -9.34 -1.16 -1.12
C SER A 194 -8.45 -1.02 -2.37
N GLU A 195 -8.45 -2.03 -3.25
CA GLU A 195 -7.72 -2.01 -4.52
C GLU A 195 -8.28 -0.92 -5.45
N ILE A 196 -9.61 -0.90 -5.67
CA ILE A 196 -10.27 0.10 -6.52
C ILE A 196 -10.07 1.53 -5.97
N TYR A 197 -10.22 1.74 -4.66
CA TYR A 197 -9.99 3.06 -4.05
C TYR A 197 -8.53 3.48 -4.13
N GLY A 198 -7.61 2.55 -3.89
CA GLY A 198 -6.17 2.78 -4.01
C GLY A 198 -5.78 3.17 -5.42
N ALA A 199 -6.24 2.41 -6.42
CA ALA A 199 -6.00 2.66 -7.83
C ALA A 199 -6.57 4.02 -8.28
N ALA A 200 -7.83 4.32 -7.95
CA ALA A 200 -8.44 5.61 -8.30
C ALA A 200 -7.70 6.80 -7.66
N THR A 201 -7.34 6.69 -6.37
CA THR A 201 -6.61 7.75 -5.66
C THR A 201 -5.22 7.96 -6.23
N MET A 202 -4.50 6.86 -6.48
CA MET A 202 -3.16 6.88 -7.05
C MET A 202 -3.18 7.49 -8.46
N ASN A 203 -4.07 6.99 -9.33
CA ASN A 203 -4.16 7.45 -10.70
C ASN A 203 -4.52 8.94 -10.75
N ASN A 204 -5.54 9.38 -10.01
CA ASN A 204 -5.94 10.78 -10.02
C ASN A 204 -4.86 11.70 -9.45
N THR A 205 -4.21 11.32 -8.34
CA THR A 205 -3.22 12.20 -7.69
C THR A 205 -1.91 12.26 -8.47
N LEU A 206 -1.36 11.12 -8.88
CA LEU A 206 -0.10 11.09 -9.63
C LEU A 206 -0.27 11.61 -11.05
N CYS A 207 -1.35 11.24 -11.76
CA CYS A 207 -1.57 11.69 -13.13
C CYS A 207 -1.80 13.21 -13.16
N LEU A 208 -2.64 13.75 -12.25
CA LEU A 208 -2.85 15.19 -12.16
C LEU A 208 -1.54 15.93 -11.85
N ALA A 209 -0.72 15.42 -10.91
CA ALA A 209 0.55 16.04 -10.56
C ALA A 209 1.53 16.07 -11.76
N VAL A 210 1.67 14.95 -12.48
CA VAL A 210 2.54 14.88 -13.68
C VAL A 210 2.00 15.78 -14.79
N PHE A 211 0.68 15.80 -15.02
CA PHE A 211 0.05 16.63 -16.03
C PHE A 211 0.25 18.12 -15.75
N LEU A 212 -0.03 18.57 -14.52
CA LEU A 212 0.19 19.96 -14.10
C LEU A 212 1.66 20.36 -14.20
N ALA A 213 2.59 19.47 -13.85
CA ALA A 213 4.02 19.73 -13.99
C ALA A 213 4.41 19.94 -15.46
N LEU A 214 3.85 19.16 -16.40
CA LEU A 214 4.08 19.34 -17.84
C LEU A 214 3.47 20.63 -18.37
N VAL A 215 2.24 20.96 -17.98
CA VAL A 215 1.58 22.22 -18.34
C VAL A 215 2.42 23.42 -17.88
N TYR A 216 2.92 23.38 -16.64
CA TYR A 216 3.77 24.42 -16.08
C TYR A 216 5.11 24.56 -16.82
N VAL A 217 5.82 23.44 -17.04
CA VAL A 217 7.14 23.47 -17.71
C VAL A 217 7.05 23.88 -19.18
N ARG A 218 5.93 23.56 -19.85
CA ARG A 218 5.71 23.88 -21.26
C ARG A 218 4.94 25.19 -21.49
N GLU A 219 4.60 25.93 -20.44
CA GLU A 219 3.81 27.16 -20.48
C GLU A 219 2.50 27.01 -21.29
N LEU A 220 1.82 25.88 -21.14
CA LEU A 220 0.54 25.61 -21.81
C LEU A 220 -0.60 26.33 -21.08
N ALA A 221 -1.60 26.81 -21.84
CA ALA A 221 -2.82 27.34 -21.26
C ALA A 221 -3.61 26.23 -20.56
N TRP A 222 -4.13 26.52 -19.37
CA TRP A 222 -5.00 25.62 -18.63
C TRP A 222 -6.46 25.95 -18.95
N ASP A 223 -7.11 25.05 -19.69
CA ASP A 223 -8.49 25.19 -20.18
C ASP A 223 -9.40 24.02 -19.76
N PHE A 224 -8.99 23.25 -18.74
CA PHE A 224 -9.72 22.06 -18.28
C PHE A 224 -10.25 22.22 -16.84
N SER A 225 -10.59 23.45 -16.44
CA SER A 225 -10.97 23.76 -15.07
C SER A 225 -12.31 23.14 -14.69
N ALA A 226 -13.28 23.17 -15.61
CA ALA A 226 -14.63 22.66 -15.37
C ALA A 226 -14.62 21.14 -15.15
N GLU A 227 -13.81 20.41 -15.91
CA GLU A 227 -13.69 18.96 -15.87
C GLU A 227 -13.05 18.48 -14.58
N VAL A 228 -11.91 19.08 -14.22
CA VAL A 228 -11.23 18.75 -12.96
C VAL A 228 -12.13 19.07 -11.78
N PHE A 229 -12.89 20.17 -11.84
CA PHE A 229 -13.84 20.54 -10.81
C PHE A 229 -14.98 19.51 -10.66
N ILE A 230 -15.56 19.04 -11.77
CA ILE A 230 -16.61 17.99 -11.72
C ILE A 230 -16.06 16.67 -11.17
N ILE A 231 -14.88 16.23 -11.63
CA ILE A 231 -14.23 15.03 -11.12
C ILE A 231 -13.98 15.17 -9.61
N PHE A 232 -13.50 16.33 -9.17
CA PHE A 232 -13.27 16.62 -7.75
C PHE A 232 -14.55 16.52 -6.93
N ILE A 233 -15.66 17.09 -7.40
CA ILE A 233 -16.97 16.97 -6.73
C ILE A 233 -17.38 15.50 -6.61
N VAL A 234 -17.29 14.72 -7.69
CA VAL A 234 -17.64 13.29 -7.67
C VAL A 234 -16.79 12.53 -6.67
N CYS A 235 -15.47 12.79 -6.63
CA CYS A 235 -14.55 12.20 -5.66
C CYS A 235 -14.91 12.55 -4.22
N VAL A 236 -15.24 13.82 -3.93
CA VAL A 236 -15.64 14.26 -2.58
C VAL A 236 -16.97 13.62 -2.17
N VAL A 237 -17.97 13.61 -3.04
CA VAL A 237 -19.28 13.02 -2.76
C VAL A 237 -19.14 11.52 -2.49
N MET A 238 -18.44 10.79 -3.37
CA MET A 238 -18.22 9.36 -3.17
C MET A 238 -17.35 9.07 -1.95
N GLY A 239 -16.28 9.84 -1.72
CA GLY A 239 -15.40 9.68 -0.58
C GLY A 239 -16.09 9.93 0.76
N LEU A 240 -16.95 10.95 0.84
CA LEU A 240 -17.78 11.19 2.03
C LEU A 240 -18.80 10.06 2.22
N PHE A 241 -19.52 9.69 1.15
CA PHE A 241 -20.52 8.63 1.21
C PHE A 241 -19.94 7.30 1.73
N THR A 242 -18.75 6.95 1.27
CA THR A 242 -18.06 5.71 1.64
C THR A 242 -17.37 5.81 3.00
N SER A 243 -16.90 7.01 3.40
CA SER A 243 -16.30 7.23 4.71
C SER A 243 -17.31 7.06 5.86
N PHE A 244 -18.56 7.50 5.67
CA PHE A 244 -19.61 7.36 6.69
C PHE A 244 -20.26 5.98 6.75
N ARG A 245 -19.96 5.07 5.81
CA ARG A 245 -20.62 3.77 5.68
C ARG A 245 -19.59 2.65 5.54
N THR A 246 -19.53 1.77 6.53
CA THR A 246 -18.69 0.57 6.51
C THR A 246 -19.34 -0.63 5.83
N THR A 247 -20.64 -0.54 5.51
CA THR A 247 -21.41 -1.59 4.84
C THR A 247 -22.14 -1.02 3.63
N PHE A 248 -21.93 -1.63 2.46
CA PHE A 248 -22.50 -1.21 1.19
C PHE A 248 -23.63 -2.14 0.76
N PRO A 249 -24.91 -1.76 0.94
CA PRO A 249 -26.02 -2.51 0.38
C PRO A 249 -26.05 -2.36 -1.15
N LEU A 250 -26.54 -3.37 -1.88
CA LEU A 250 -26.52 -3.38 -3.36
C LEU A 250 -27.13 -2.13 -4.02
N TRP A 251 -28.09 -1.47 -3.38
CA TRP A 251 -28.69 -0.24 -3.91
C TRP A 251 -27.71 0.93 -4.01
N THR A 252 -26.59 0.94 -3.25
CA THR A 252 -25.55 1.97 -3.42
C THR A 252 -24.91 1.94 -4.80
N CYS A 253 -24.93 0.79 -5.46
CA CYS A 253 -24.45 0.63 -6.82
C CYS A 253 -25.24 1.50 -7.82
N PHE A 254 -26.53 1.70 -7.59
CA PHE A 254 -27.35 2.56 -8.44
C PHE A 254 -26.86 4.01 -8.43
N PHE A 255 -26.50 4.55 -7.26
CA PHE A 255 -25.93 5.90 -7.17
C PHE A 255 -24.57 6.00 -7.85
N ALA A 256 -23.72 4.99 -7.66
CA ALA A 256 -22.41 4.96 -8.30
C ALA A 256 -22.53 4.92 -9.83
N TYR A 257 -23.43 4.08 -10.37
CA TYR A 257 -23.68 4.01 -11.82
C TYR A 257 -24.34 5.27 -12.38
N LEU A 258 -25.17 5.97 -11.60
CA LEU A 258 -25.82 7.21 -12.03
C LEU A 258 -24.85 8.40 -12.04
N LEU A 259 -23.88 8.43 -11.13
CA LEU A 259 -22.91 9.53 -11.02
C LEU A 259 -22.04 9.68 -12.28
N TYR A 260 -21.70 8.58 -12.95
CA TYR A 260 -20.87 8.61 -14.16
C TYR A 260 -21.55 9.34 -15.34
N PRO A 261 -22.74 8.94 -15.85
CA PRO A 261 -23.42 9.67 -16.91
C PRO A 261 -23.80 11.09 -16.46
N LEU A 262 -24.14 11.29 -15.19
CA LEU A 262 -24.43 12.62 -14.65
C LEU A 262 -23.21 13.54 -14.70
N SER A 263 -22.00 13.04 -14.41
CA SER A 263 -20.78 13.83 -14.55
C SER A 263 -20.50 14.24 -16.00
N LEU A 264 -20.75 13.35 -16.97
CA LEU A 264 -20.59 13.68 -18.39
C LEU A 264 -21.57 14.76 -18.84
N VAL A 265 -22.83 14.67 -18.42
CA VAL A 265 -23.85 15.69 -18.72
C VAL A 265 -23.49 17.03 -18.07
N LEU A 266 -23.01 17.03 -16.83
CA LEU A 266 -22.59 18.26 -16.16
C LEU A 266 -21.42 18.94 -16.86
N VAL A 267 -20.40 18.17 -17.25
CA VAL A 267 -19.29 18.72 -18.04
C VAL A 267 -19.78 19.29 -19.37
N TYR A 268 -20.64 18.57 -20.08
CA TYR A 268 -21.24 19.06 -21.32
C TYR A 268 -21.95 20.40 -21.14
N VAL A 269 -22.74 20.53 -20.08
CA VAL A 269 -23.48 21.76 -19.79
C VAL A 269 -22.51 22.90 -19.43
N LEU A 270 -21.52 22.65 -18.58
CA LEU A 270 -20.57 23.69 -18.17
C LEU A 270 -19.71 24.20 -19.34
N ASP A 271 -19.28 23.29 -20.20
CA ASP A 271 -18.43 23.60 -21.34
C ASP A 271 -19.24 24.23 -22.49
N PHE A 272 -20.30 23.56 -22.97
CA PHE A 272 -21.04 24.01 -24.16
C PHE A 272 -22.11 25.09 -23.88
N VAL A 273 -22.71 25.12 -22.69
CA VAL A 273 -23.80 26.07 -22.37
C VAL A 273 -23.25 27.30 -21.66
N PHE A 274 -22.31 27.11 -20.74
CA PHE A 274 -21.74 28.21 -19.95
C PHE A 274 -20.38 28.72 -20.48
N GLY A 275 -19.73 27.99 -21.40
CA GLY A 275 -18.46 28.40 -22.00
C GLY A 275 -17.32 28.48 -20.99
N TRP A 276 -17.35 27.64 -19.96
CA TRP A 276 -16.36 27.65 -18.89
C TRP A 276 -15.20 26.71 -19.20
N SER A 277 -14.02 27.28 -19.54
CA SER A 277 -12.72 26.59 -19.56
C SER A 277 -11.90 26.84 -18.29
#